data_AF-A0A0D1ZD52-F1
#
_entry.id   AF-A0A0D1ZD52-F1
#
_cell.length_a   1.000
_cell.length_b   1.000
_cell.length_c   1.000
_cell.angle_alpha   90.00
_cell.angle_beta   90.00
_cell.angle_gamma   90.00
#
_symmetry.space_group_name_H-M   'P 1'
#
loop_
_entity.id
_entity.type
_entity.pdbx_description
1 polymer ?
#
loop_
_entity_poly.entity_id
_entity_poly.type
_entity_poly.pdbx_seq_one_letter_code
_entity_poly.pdbx_strand_id
1 'polypeptide(L)'
;MGQKPGVDFLLIDLRRNDHEGGLIRGSINLPAQSLYYSMPTLLSLCQRASIKTVIWYCGSSKGRGTRAAEWFQDLLDDTKTEGIISAILLEGIGGWAGAGNEYTCLMDEYDSKHWSKGK
;
A
#
# COMPACT_ATOMS: atom_id res chain seq x y z
N MET A 1 -12.57 12.77 -13.28
CA MET A 1 -11.25 12.86 -12.59
C MET A 1 -11.07 11.57 -11.81
N GLY A 2 -9.89 10.97 -11.85
CA GLY A 2 -9.60 9.72 -11.10
C GLY A 2 -9.54 9.96 -9.59
N GLN A 3 -9.63 8.86 -8.82
CA GLN A 3 -9.42 8.87 -7.36
C GLN A 3 -8.00 9.34 -7.01
N LYS A 4 -7.83 10.03 -5.88
CA LYS A 4 -6.57 10.65 -5.46
C LYS A 4 -6.03 10.01 -4.16
N PRO A 5 -4.73 9.65 -4.09
CA PRO A 5 -4.10 9.18 -2.86
C PRO A 5 -4.10 10.29 -1.80
N GLY A 6 -4.35 9.91 -0.54
CA GLY A 6 -4.46 10.83 0.60
C GLY A 6 -5.79 11.58 0.71
N VAL A 7 -6.72 11.36 -0.22
CA VAL A 7 -8.07 11.98 -0.21
C VAL A 7 -9.16 10.91 -0.33
N ASP A 8 -9.12 10.10 -1.40
CA ASP A 8 -10.11 9.06 -1.64
C ASP A 8 -9.65 7.71 -1.07
N PHE A 9 -8.35 7.44 -1.18
CA PHE A 9 -7.71 6.22 -0.69
C PHE A 9 -6.35 6.51 -0.07
N LEU A 10 -5.87 5.58 0.75
CA LEU A 10 -4.51 5.57 1.26
C LEU A 10 -3.76 4.38 0.68
N LEU A 11 -2.54 4.60 0.19
CA LEU A 11 -1.70 3.54 -0.37
C LEU A 11 -0.50 3.32 0.55
N ILE A 12 -0.35 2.11 1.09
CA ILE A 12 0.65 1.79 2.10
C ILE A 12 1.70 0.82 1.54
N ASP A 13 2.95 1.28 1.48
CA ASP A 13 4.11 0.47 1.15
C ASP A 13 4.65 -0.21 2.42
N LEU A 14 4.61 -1.54 2.45
CA LEU A 14 5.05 -2.35 3.59
C LEU A 14 6.51 -2.80 3.51
N ARG A 15 7.25 -2.35 2.49
CA ARG A 15 8.67 -2.67 2.29
C ARG A 15 9.54 -1.97 3.33
N ARG A 16 10.71 -2.54 3.60
CA ARG A 16 11.71 -1.98 4.53
C ARG A 16 13.08 -1.94 3.86
N ASN A 17 13.90 -2.97 4.11
CA ASN A 17 15.21 -3.08 3.49
C ASN A 17 15.11 -3.36 1.98
N ASP A 18 13.95 -3.85 1.53
CA ASP A 18 13.62 -4.10 0.13
C ASP A 18 12.84 -2.93 -0.52
N HIS A 19 12.87 -1.75 0.08
CA HIS A 19 12.27 -0.52 -0.45
C HIS A 19 13.20 0.12 -1.50
N GLU A 20 13.51 -0.66 -2.54
CA GLU A 20 14.40 -0.29 -3.65
C GLU A 20 13.60 -0.22 -4.97
N GLY A 21 14.19 0.39 -6.01
CA GLY A 21 13.56 0.49 -7.33
C GLY A 21 12.51 1.60 -7.46
N GLY A 22 12.37 2.44 -6.44
CA GLY A 22 11.36 3.51 -6.37
C GLY A 22 10.11 3.10 -5.59
N LEU A 23 9.15 4.01 -5.52
CA LEU A 23 7.87 3.86 -4.81
C LEU A 23 6.69 4.31 -5.68
N ILE A 24 5.49 3.82 -5.38
CA ILE A 24 4.29 4.31 -6.07
C ILE A 24 3.96 5.72 -5.52
N ARG A 25 3.78 6.68 -6.41
CA ARG A 25 3.53 8.09 -6.06
C ARG A 25 2.32 8.22 -5.14
N GLY A 26 2.48 8.99 -4.07
CA GLY A 26 1.44 9.21 -3.06
C GLY A 26 1.27 8.05 -2.07
N SER A 27 2.12 7.02 -2.11
CA SER A 27 2.17 6.02 -1.05
C SER A 27 2.86 6.55 0.21
N ILE A 28 2.49 5.98 1.36
CA ILE A 28 3.21 6.15 2.64
C ILE A 28 3.92 4.84 2.95
N ASN A 29 5.21 4.91 3.25
CA ASN A 29 5.97 3.74 3.67
C ASN A 29 5.78 3.46 5.17
N LEU A 30 5.09 2.36 5.49
CA LEU A 30 4.89 1.85 6.84
C LEU A 30 5.32 0.38 6.89
N PRO A 31 6.59 0.08 7.25
CA PRO A 31 7.11 -1.28 7.29
C PRO A 31 6.26 -2.26 8.11
N ALA A 32 5.99 -3.45 7.56
CA ALA A 32 5.12 -4.45 8.20
C ALA A 32 5.58 -4.89 9.61
N GLN A 33 6.87 -4.79 9.92
CA GLN A 33 7.43 -5.25 11.20
C GLN A 33 6.97 -4.43 12.41
N SER A 34 6.65 -3.15 12.21
CA SER A 34 6.17 -2.24 13.26
C SER A 34 4.71 -1.82 13.07
N LEU A 35 4.11 -2.19 11.94
CA LEU A 35 2.77 -1.75 11.55
C LEU A 35 1.68 -2.16 12.55
N TYR A 36 1.73 -3.38 13.09
CA TYR A 36 0.67 -3.93 13.95
C TYR A 36 0.31 -3.00 15.11
N TYR A 37 1.33 -2.47 15.81
CA TYR A 37 1.13 -1.55 16.94
C TYR A 37 0.60 -0.17 16.52
N SER A 38 0.74 0.20 15.24
CA SER A 38 0.30 1.49 14.70
C SER A 38 -1.09 1.46 14.08
N MET A 39 -1.70 0.27 13.92
CA MET A 39 -3.01 0.11 13.26
C MET A 39 -4.13 0.95 13.88
N PRO A 40 -4.30 1.05 15.22
CA PRO A 40 -5.35 1.90 15.80
C PRO A 40 -5.18 3.38 15.47
N THR A 41 -3.94 3.87 15.45
CA THR A 41 -3.61 5.24 15.04
C THR A 41 -3.93 5.46 13.56
N LEU A 42 -3.58 4.49 12.71
CA LEU A 42 -3.86 4.54 11.28
C LEU A 42 -5.37 4.55 11.00
N LEU A 43 -6.15 3.72 11.69
CA LEU A 43 -7.62 3.73 11.60
C LEU A 43 -8.19 5.10 11.97
N SER A 44 -7.73 5.66 13.09
CA SER A 44 -8.16 6.98 13.56
C SER A 44 -7.85 8.08 12.54
N LEU A 45 -6.71 8.01 11.85
CA LEU A 45 -6.37 8.92 10.77
C LEU A 45 -7.30 8.75 9.56
N CYS A 46 -7.58 7.50 9.15
CA CYS A 46 -8.48 7.22 8.04
C CYS A 46 -9.88 7.78 8.29
N GLN A 47 -10.42 7.58 9.50
CA GLN A 47 -11.73 8.11 9.89
C GLN A 47 -11.76 9.65 9.85
N ARG A 48 -10.76 10.32 10.45
CA ARG A 48 -10.70 11.79 10.48
C ARG A 48 -10.51 12.40 9.09
N ALA A 49 -9.73 11.76 8.24
CA ALA A 49 -9.49 12.19 6.87
C ALA A 49 -10.61 11.74 5.90
N SER A 50 -11.63 11.02 6.38
CA SER A 50 -12.70 10.44 5.56
C SER A 50 -12.22 9.52 4.43
N ILE A 51 -11.05 8.88 4.61
CA ILE A 51 -10.51 7.88 3.68
C ILE A 51 -11.44 6.67 3.64
N LYS A 52 -11.76 6.21 2.42
CA LYS A 52 -12.70 5.10 2.21
C LYS A 52 -12.01 3.78 1.90
N THR A 53 -10.77 3.83 1.43
CA THR A 53 -10.03 2.62 1.05
C THR A 53 -8.59 2.73 1.53
N VAL A 54 -8.10 1.68 2.20
CA VAL A 54 -6.69 1.52 2.53
C VAL A 54 -6.15 0.36 1.70
N ILE A 55 -5.17 0.66 0.84
CA ILE A 55 -4.59 -0.26 -0.12
C ILE A 55 -3.19 -0.64 0.35
N TRP A 56 -2.97 -1.93 0.58
CA TRP A 56 -1.74 -2.50 1.09
C TRP A 56 -0.91 -3.10 -0.03
N TYR A 57 0.41 -2.86 -0.01
CA TYR A 57 1.30 -3.55 -0.92
C TYR A 57 2.68 -3.81 -0.34
N CYS A 58 3.36 -4.81 -0.88
CA CYS A 58 4.79 -5.01 -0.67
C CYS A 58 5.45 -5.38 -2.01
N GLY A 59 6.60 -6.07 -2.01
CA GLY A 59 7.25 -6.54 -3.25
C GLY A 59 6.28 -7.26 -4.21
N SER A 60 5.66 -8.36 -3.75
CA SER A 60 4.69 -9.16 -4.53
C SER A 60 3.27 -9.19 -3.95
N SER A 61 3.06 -8.55 -2.80
CA SER A 61 1.84 -8.62 -1.98
C SER A 61 1.36 -10.01 -1.53
N LYS A 62 2.10 -11.10 -1.81
CA LYS A 62 1.73 -12.48 -1.41
C LYS A 62 1.97 -12.84 0.06
N GLY A 63 2.56 -11.94 0.85
CA GLY A 63 2.93 -12.18 2.25
C GLY A 63 2.55 -11.02 3.15
N ARG A 64 3.42 -9.99 3.23
CA ARG A 64 3.17 -8.80 4.06
C ARG A 64 1.88 -8.08 3.68
N GLY A 65 1.59 -7.96 2.37
CA GLY A 65 0.37 -7.36 1.86
C GLY A 65 -0.90 -8.02 2.41
N THR A 66 -1.03 -9.33 2.20
CA THR A 66 -2.14 -10.14 2.76
C THR A 66 -2.26 -9.99 4.27
N ARG A 67 -1.16 -10.15 5.01
CA ARG A 67 -1.17 -10.06 6.47
C ARG A 67 -1.60 -8.70 7.00
N ALA A 68 -1.11 -7.61 6.42
CA ALA A 68 -1.50 -6.27 6.84
C ALA A 68 -2.97 -5.98 6.53
N ALA A 69 -3.46 -6.46 5.38
CA ALA A 69 -4.87 -6.31 5.02
C ALA A 69 -5.80 -7.06 5.97
N GLU A 70 -5.43 -8.29 6.36
CA GLU A 70 -6.15 -9.09 7.36
C GLU A 70 -6.14 -8.43 8.73
N TRP A 71 -4.97 -8.01 9.23
CA TRP A 71 -4.87 -7.30 10.51
C TRP A 71 -5.74 -6.03 10.57
N PHE A 72 -5.81 -5.29 9.47
CA PHE A 72 -6.64 -4.10 9.42
C PHE A 72 -8.13 -4.47 9.30
N GLN A 73 -8.46 -5.54 8.57
CA GLN A 73 -9.84 -6.04 8.50
C GLN A 73 -10.33 -6.51 9.87
N ASP A 74 -9.53 -7.30 10.59
CA ASP A 74 -9.84 -7.73 11.97
C ASP A 74 -10.09 -6.50 12.86
N LEU A 75 -9.26 -5.46 12.75
CA LEU A 75 -9.44 -4.22 13.51
C LEU A 75 -10.74 -3.48 13.13
N LEU A 76 -11.10 -3.44 11.85
CA LEU A 76 -12.37 -2.85 11.40
C LEU A 76 -13.55 -3.61 11.99
N ASP A 77 -13.50 -4.94 11.98
CA ASP A 77 -14.56 -5.81 12.50
C ASP A 77 -14.69 -5.69 14.02
N ASP A 78 -13.57 -5.73 14.76
CA ASP A 78 -13.52 -5.58 16.22
C ASP A 78 -14.07 -4.23 16.69
N THR A 79 -13.77 -3.17 15.93
CA THR A 79 -14.25 -1.81 16.23
C THR A 79 -15.61 -1.51 15.62
N LYS A 80 -16.20 -2.44 14.86
CA LYS A 80 -17.44 -2.26 14.10
C LYS A 80 -17.38 -1.02 13.20
N THR A 81 -16.22 -0.75 12.62
CA THR A 81 -16.03 0.38 11.72
C THR A 81 -16.57 0.05 10.34
N GLU A 82 -17.57 0.80 9.90
CA GLU A 82 -18.15 0.67 8.56
C GLU A 82 -17.61 1.73 7.59
N GLY A 83 -17.70 1.44 6.28
CA GLY A 83 -17.39 2.41 5.22
C GLY A 83 -15.90 2.63 4.95
N ILE A 84 -15.02 1.81 5.52
CA ILE A 84 -13.60 1.72 5.15
C ILE A 84 -13.34 0.31 4.60
N ILE A 85 -12.65 0.23 3.46
CA ILE A 85 -12.30 -1.02 2.79
C ILE A 85 -10.80 -1.27 2.98
N SER A 86 -10.46 -2.49 3.42
CA SER A 86 -9.09 -3.01 3.40
C SER A 86 -8.83 -3.76 2.08
N ALA A 87 -7.91 -3.27 1.25
CA ALA A 87 -7.66 -3.82 -0.09
C ALA A 87 -6.17 -4.13 -0.31
N ILE A 88 -5.87 -5.10 -1.16
CA ILE A 88 -4.49 -5.47 -1.50
C ILE A 88 -4.21 -5.08 -2.95
N LEU A 89 -3.07 -4.44 -3.21
CA LEU A 89 -2.56 -4.29 -4.57
C LEU A 89 -1.98 -5.63 -5.03
N LEU A 90 -2.71 -6.31 -5.90
CA LEU A 90 -2.27 -7.58 -6.48
C LEU A 90 -0.92 -7.41 -7.20
N GLU A 91 -0.09 -8.44 -7.10
CA GLU A 91 1.29 -8.48 -7.62
C GLU A 91 2.27 -7.45 -7.03
N GLY A 92 1.79 -6.60 -6.13
CA GLY A 92 2.60 -5.61 -5.42
C GLY A 92 3.30 -4.62 -6.36
N ILE A 93 4.38 -4.02 -5.86
CA ILE A 93 5.14 -3.07 -6.67
C ILE A 93 5.91 -3.75 -7.81
N GLY A 94 6.23 -5.05 -7.68
CA GLY A 94 6.87 -5.80 -8.77
C GLY A 94 5.98 -5.90 -10.00
N GLY A 95 4.68 -6.21 -9.80
CA GLY A 95 3.70 -6.17 -10.87
C GLY A 95 3.52 -4.76 -11.44
N TRP A 96 3.38 -3.76 -10.58
CA TRP A 96 3.26 -2.35 -10.97
C TRP A 96 4.42 -1.88 -11.85
N ALA A 97 5.66 -2.13 -11.42
CA ALA A 97 6.86 -1.73 -12.15
C ALA A 97 7.04 -2.48 -13.48
N GLY A 98 6.49 -3.70 -13.58
CA GLY A 98 6.52 -4.54 -14.79
C GLY A 98 5.38 -4.27 -15.78
N ALA A 99 4.32 -3.57 -15.37
CA ALA A 99 3.09 -3.38 -16.15
C ALA A 99 3.22 -2.34 -17.28
N GLY A 100 4.33 -1.62 -17.35
CA GLY A 100 4.65 -0.69 -18.45
C GLY A 100 4.56 0.78 -18.07
N ASN A 101 4.73 1.65 -19.06
CA ASN A 101 4.97 3.08 -18.85
C ASN A 101 3.82 3.81 -18.13
N GLU A 102 2.58 3.39 -18.36
CA GLU A 102 1.41 3.98 -17.71
C GLU A 102 1.43 3.81 -16.17
N TYR A 103 2.11 2.78 -15.68
CA TYR A 103 2.32 2.53 -14.26
C TYR A 103 3.63 3.14 -13.76
N THR A 104 4.74 2.97 -14.49
CA THR A 104 6.05 3.46 -14.04
C THR A 104 6.14 4.99 -14.04
N CYS A 105 5.35 5.70 -14.85
CA CYS A 105 5.26 7.17 -14.79
C CYS A 105 4.59 7.70 -13.50
N LEU A 106 3.89 6.81 -12.78
CA LEU A 106 3.29 7.05 -11.48
C LEU A 106 4.18 6.54 -10.33
N MET A 107 5.44 6.20 -10.61
CA MET A 107 6.43 5.91 -9.58
C MET A 107 7.37 7.09 -9.39
N ASP A 108 7.70 7.37 -8.14
CA ASP A 108 8.76 8.31 -7.79
C ASP A 108 10.07 7.53 -7.63
N GLU A 109 11.17 8.13 -8.09
CA GLU A 109 12.51 7.52 -8.10
C GLU A 109 12.59 6.14 -8.78
N TYR A 110 11.77 5.95 -9.83
CA TYR A 110 11.78 4.69 -10.60
C TYR A 110 13.17 4.38 -11.16
N ASP A 111 13.73 3.24 -10.73
CA ASP A 111 14.99 2.73 -11.26
C ASP A 111 14.73 1.56 -12.22
N SER A 112 14.70 1.86 -13.51
CA SER A 112 14.57 0.85 -14.57
C SER A 112 15.61 -0.28 -14.49
N LYS A 113 16.83 -0.01 -13.98
CA LYS A 113 17.88 -1.03 -13.88
C LYS A 113 17.55 -2.05 -12.80
N HIS A 114 16.99 -1.61 -11.67
CA HIS A 114 16.50 -2.50 -10.61
C HIS A 114 15.47 -3.49 -11.17
N TRP A 115 14.50 -3.00 -11.95
CA TRP A 115 13.40 -3.82 -12.48
C TRP A 115 13.73 -4.61 -13.75
N SER A 116 14.82 -4.26 -14.45
CA SER A 116 15.28 -4.99 -15.64
C SER A 116 15.90 -6.37 -15.36
N LYS A 117 16.27 -6.67 -14.10
CA LYS A 117 17.07 -7.85 -13.72
C LYS A 117 16.30 -9.18 -13.65
N GLY A 118 15.12 -9.28 -14.27
CA GLY A 118 14.25 -10.46 -14.14
C GLY A 118 13.52 -10.88 -15.41
N LYS A 119 13.99 -10.48 -16.60
CA LYS A 119 13.55 -11.06 -17.88
C LYS A 119 14.59 -12.01 -18.42
#